data_AF-A0A2T3ED21-F1
#
_entry.id   AF-A0A2T3ED21-F1
#
_cell.length_a   1.000
_cell.length_b   1.000
_cell.length_c   1.000
_cell.angle_alpha   90.00
_cell.angle_beta   90.00
_cell.angle_gamma   90.00
#
_symmetry.space_group_name_H-M   'P 1'
#
loop_
_entity.id
_entity.type
_entity.pdbx_description
1 polymer ?
#
loop_
_entity_poly.entity_id
_entity_poly.type
_entity_poly.pdbx_seq_one_letter_code
_entity_poly.pdbx_strand_id
1 'polypeptide(L)'
;MTDEELASLALGLPETAEGSHFGTRDFRVRGKIFMTLRGPDFCVLRLTPDQQQMASAVMPGHTAAVPGGWGLKGWTRLFHRDAKNETVRSLVCQAWRNAAPKSMALPED
;
A
#
# COMPACT_ATOMS: atom_id res chain seq x y z
N MET A 1 -7.07 11.39 -1.54
CA MET A 1 -6.24 11.10 -2.73
C MET A 1 -7.02 10.23 -3.72
N THR A 2 -7.04 10.58 -5.00
CA THR A 2 -7.66 9.79 -6.08
C THR A 2 -6.79 8.59 -6.49
N ASP A 3 -7.36 7.64 -7.22
CA ASP A 3 -6.65 6.45 -7.71
C ASP A 3 -5.44 6.82 -8.60
N GLU A 4 -5.56 7.84 -9.46
CA GLU A 4 -4.48 8.27 -10.35
C GLU A 4 -3.39 9.08 -9.63
N GLU A 5 -3.75 9.86 -8.61
CA GLU A 5 -2.77 10.48 -7.71
C GLU A 5 -1.99 9.41 -6.94
N LEU A 6 -2.69 8.36 -6.48
CA LEU A 6 -2.10 7.24 -5.76
C LEU A 6 -1.20 6.38 -6.66
N ALA A 7 -1.61 6.15 -7.91
CA ALA A 7 -0.80 5.49 -8.92
C ALA A 7 0.47 6.29 -9.23
N SER A 8 0.33 7.61 -9.43
CA SER A 8 1.46 8.51 -9.66
C SER A 8 2.44 8.52 -8.49
N LEU A 9 1.94 8.52 -7.26
CA LEU A 9 2.75 8.39 -6.05
C LEU A 9 3.55 7.07 -6.04
N ALA A 10 2.89 5.94 -6.28
CA ALA A 10 3.54 4.64 -6.28
C ALA A 10 4.59 4.51 -7.38
N LEU A 11 4.28 4.97 -8.59
CA LEU A 11 5.21 4.98 -9.73
C LEU A 11 6.41 5.91 -9.52
N GLY A 12 6.28 6.92 -8.65
CA GLY A 12 7.41 7.76 -8.23
C GLY A 12 8.41 7.05 -7.30
N LEU A 13 8.08 5.88 -6.75
CA LEU A 13 8.98 5.13 -5.88
C LEU A 13 10.00 4.32 -6.71
N PRO A 14 11.25 4.17 -6.25
CA PRO A 14 12.31 3.53 -7.03
C PRO A 14 11.93 2.13 -7.52
N GLU A 15 12.23 1.86 -8.78
CA GLU A 15 12.04 0.56 -9.43
C GLU A 15 10.61 0.01 -9.31
N THR A 16 9.64 0.92 -9.27
CA THR A 16 8.22 0.58 -9.28
C THR A 16 7.71 0.49 -10.71
N ALA A 17 7.03 -0.60 -11.01
CA ALA A 17 6.28 -0.78 -12.23
C ALA A 17 4.80 -1.02 -11.90
N GLU A 18 3.95 -0.52 -12.79
CA GLU A 18 2.54 -0.89 -12.82
C GLU A 18 2.38 -2.22 -13.56
N GLY A 19 1.47 -3.05 -13.07
CA GLY A 19 1.09 -4.31 -13.68
C GLY A 19 -0.38 -4.62 -13.47
N SER A 20 -0.76 -5.84 -13.84
CA SER A 20 -2.09 -6.37 -13.59
C SER A 20 -2.01 -7.83 -13.17
N HIS A 21 -2.86 -8.20 -12.22
CA HIS A 21 -3.05 -9.58 -11.78
C HIS A 21 -4.53 -9.87 -11.67
N PHE A 22 -5.01 -10.83 -12.47
CA PHE A 22 -6.44 -11.16 -12.59
C PHE A 22 -7.33 -9.92 -12.86
N GLY A 23 -6.88 -9.02 -13.73
CA GLY A 23 -7.61 -7.79 -14.08
C GLY A 23 -7.59 -6.70 -13.00
N THR A 24 -6.92 -6.93 -11.86
CA THR A 24 -6.69 -5.91 -10.83
C THR A 24 -5.39 -5.16 -11.14
N ARG A 25 -5.46 -3.83 -11.25
CA ARG A 25 -4.27 -2.95 -11.37
C ARG A 25 -3.43 -3.07 -10.10
N ASP A 26 -2.13 -3.32 -10.27
CA ASP A 26 -1.20 -3.51 -9.16
C ASP A 26 0.15 -2.81 -9.38
N PHE A 27 0.87 -2.59 -8.30
CA PHE A 27 2.15 -1.89 -8.30
C PHE A 27 3.19 -2.75 -7.62
N ARG A 28 4.35 -2.84 -8.28
CA ARG A 28 5.39 -3.82 -7.95
C ARG A 28 6.74 -3.16 -7.88
N VAL A 29 7.51 -3.49 -6.86
CA VAL A 29 8.96 -3.22 -6.84
C VAL A 29 9.67 -4.51 -7.20
N ARG A 30 10.45 -4.48 -8.31
CA ARG A 30 11.16 -5.66 -8.84
C ARG A 30 10.28 -6.93 -8.91
N GLY A 31 9.07 -6.77 -9.43
CA GLY A 31 8.11 -7.86 -9.61
C GLY A 31 7.32 -8.29 -8.36
N LYS A 32 7.59 -7.71 -7.17
CA LYS A 32 6.83 -7.99 -5.94
C LYS A 32 5.74 -6.96 -5.72
N ILE A 33 4.48 -7.42 -5.69
CA ILE A 33 3.33 -6.55 -5.40
C ILE A 33 3.44 -5.99 -3.99
N PHE A 34 3.25 -4.67 -3.89
CA PHE A 34 3.10 -3.96 -2.61
C PHE A 34 1.81 -3.16 -2.51
N MET A 35 1.18 -2.81 -3.64
CA MET A 35 -0.09 -2.11 -3.68
C MET A 35 -1.00 -2.66 -4.79
N THR A 36 -2.31 -2.75 -4.56
CA THR A 36 -3.31 -3.07 -5.59
C THR A 36 -4.50 -2.11 -5.51
N LEU A 37 -5.05 -1.71 -6.66
CA LEU A 37 -6.29 -0.95 -6.77
C LEU A 37 -7.44 -1.91 -7.09
N ARG A 38 -8.23 -2.25 -6.06
CA ARG A 38 -9.28 -3.29 -6.12
C ARG A 38 -10.70 -2.74 -6.26
N GLY A 39 -10.86 -1.42 -6.17
CA GLY A 39 -12.13 -0.71 -6.25
C GLY A 39 -11.93 0.79 -6.02
N PRO A 40 -12.97 1.62 -6.21
CA PRO A 40 -12.84 3.07 -6.17
C PRO A 40 -12.52 3.60 -4.77
N ASP A 41 -12.92 2.89 -3.71
CA ASP A 41 -12.92 3.44 -2.36
C ASP A 41 -11.66 3.10 -1.56
N PHE A 42 -10.90 2.06 -1.99
CA PHE A 42 -9.71 1.63 -1.29
C PHE A 42 -8.66 0.98 -2.20
N CYS A 43 -7.41 1.13 -1.77
CA CYS A 43 -6.31 0.31 -2.24
C CYS A 43 -5.97 -0.74 -1.18
N VAL A 44 -5.22 -1.76 -1.58
CA VAL A 44 -4.69 -2.75 -0.63
C VAL A 44 -3.18 -2.63 -0.62
N LEU A 45 -2.62 -2.51 0.59
CA LEU A 45 -1.20 -2.36 0.85
C LEU A 45 -0.62 -3.61 1.51
N ARG A 46 0.64 -3.89 1.20
CA ARG A 46 1.44 -4.93 1.86
C ARG A 46 2.11 -4.36 3.11
N LEU A 47 1.41 -4.41 4.24
CA LEU A 47 2.02 -4.14 5.55
C LEU A 47 2.51 -5.44 6.20
N THR A 48 3.26 -5.32 7.28
CA THR A 48 3.44 -6.43 8.24
C THR A 48 2.25 -6.49 9.19
N PRO A 49 1.99 -7.64 9.86
CA PRO A 49 0.92 -7.72 10.86
C PRO A 49 1.01 -6.64 11.95
N ASP A 50 2.22 -6.31 12.42
CA ASP A 50 2.43 -5.30 13.46
C ASP A 50 2.16 -3.89 12.94
N GLN A 51 2.63 -3.56 11.72
CA GLN A 51 2.31 -2.29 11.07
C GLN A 51 0.81 -2.15 10.79
N GLN A 52 0.14 -3.23 10.39
CA GLN A 52 -1.31 -3.24 10.20
C GLN A 52 -2.04 -2.95 11.52
N GLN A 53 -1.65 -3.61 12.61
CA GLN A 53 -2.23 -3.36 13.93
C GLN A 53 -2.05 -1.91 14.37
N MET A 54 -0.82 -1.39 14.24
CA MET A 54 -0.52 0.01 14.53
C MET A 54 -1.37 0.95 13.66
N ALA A 55 -1.45 0.69 12.35
CA ALA A 55 -2.22 1.50 11.42
C ALA A 55 -3.72 1.52 11.77
N SER A 56 -4.28 0.36 12.16
CA SER A 56 -5.68 0.26 12.60
C SER A 56 -5.94 0.99 13.92
N ALA A 57 -4.95 1.01 14.84
CA ALA A 57 -5.06 1.70 16.11
C ALA A 57 -4.97 3.23 15.95
N VAL A 58 -4.04 3.73 15.14
CA VAL A 58 -3.79 5.17 14.97
C VAL A 58 -4.72 5.85 13.97
N MET A 59 -5.34 5.08 13.06
CA MET A 59 -6.20 5.60 12.00
C MET A 59 -7.51 4.80 11.92
N PRO A 60 -8.34 4.84 12.98
CA PRO A 60 -9.62 4.15 12.97
C PRO A 60 -10.48 4.64 11.80
N GLY A 61 -11.15 3.70 11.13
CA GLY A 61 -12.00 3.98 9.96
C GLY A 61 -11.27 4.18 8.64
N HIS A 62 -9.95 4.37 8.64
CA HIS A 62 -9.17 4.61 7.40
C HIS A 62 -8.36 3.40 6.95
N THR A 63 -8.18 2.42 7.83
CA THR A 63 -7.58 1.13 7.47
C THR A 63 -8.42 -0.03 7.98
N ALA A 64 -8.34 -1.16 7.26
CA ALA A 64 -8.96 -2.40 7.69
C ALA A 64 -8.15 -3.61 7.19
N ALA A 65 -8.10 -4.69 7.97
CA ALA A 65 -7.59 -5.96 7.49
C ALA A 65 -8.34 -6.42 6.23
N VAL A 66 -7.64 -6.96 5.23
CA VAL A 66 -8.31 -7.73 4.17
C VAL A 66 -8.94 -8.98 4.81
N PRO A 67 -10.21 -9.31 4.54
CA PRO A 67 -10.83 -10.51 5.12
C PRO A 67 -10.05 -11.80 4.84
N GLY A 68 -9.98 -12.68 5.84
CA GLY A 68 -9.37 -13.99 5.74
C GLY A 68 -7.84 -13.99 5.83
N GLY A 69 -7.22 -15.03 5.25
CA GLY A 69 -5.79 -15.31 5.41
C GLY A 69 -4.85 -14.22 4.88
N TRP A 70 -5.32 -13.35 3.99
CA TRP A 70 -4.53 -12.22 3.49
C TRP A 70 -4.34 -11.13 4.56
N GLY A 71 -5.40 -10.73 5.26
CA GLY A 71 -5.29 -9.77 6.37
C GLY A 71 -4.52 -10.32 7.56
N LEU A 72 -4.57 -11.63 7.81
CA LEU A 72 -3.71 -12.28 8.81
C LEU A 72 -2.21 -12.16 8.47
N LYS A 73 -1.87 -11.92 7.20
CA LYS A 73 -0.50 -11.72 6.71
C LYS A 73 -0.09 -10.25 6.57
N GLY A 74 -0.90 -9.29 7.02
CA GLY A 74 -0.58 -7.87 6.92
C GLY A 74 -1.23 -7.13 5.74
N TRP A 75 -1.97 -7.81 4.87
CA TRP A 75 -2.60 -7.14 3.73
C TRP A 75 -3.76 -6.28 4.20
N THR A 76 -3.63 -4.98 3.95
CA THR A 76 -4.43 -3.95 4.61
C THR A 76 -5.13 -3.09 3.57
N ARG A 77 -6.45 -2.93 3.69
CA ARG A 77 -7.21 -1.93 2.95
C ARG A 77 -6.89 -0.54 3.51
N LEU A 78 -6.64 0.42 2.63
CA LEU A 78 -6.50 1.83 2.95
C LEU A 78 -7.57 2.61 2.17
N PHE A 79 -8.46 3.27 2.90
CA PHE A 79 -9.51 4.15 2.35
C PHE A 79 -8.91 5.51 1.99
N HIS A 80 -8.12 5.54 0.90
CA HIS A 80 -7.27 6.67 0.51
C HIS A 80 -8.03 7.93 0.07
N ARG A 81 -9.34 7.81 -0.20
CA ARG A 81 -10.20 8.97 -0.50
C ARG A 81 -10.50 9.80 0.74
N ASP A 82 -10.64 9.15 1.89
CA ASP A 82 -11.02 9.78 3.16
C ASP A 82 -9.80 10.08 4.06
N ALA A 83 -8.69 9.36 3.87
CA ALA A 83 -7.47 9.54 4.64
C ALA A 83 -6.68 10.80 4.25
N LYS A 84 -5.96 11.38 5.23
CA LYS A 84 -5.03 12.50 5.00
C LYS A 84 -3.94 12.11 4.00
N ASN A 85 -3.59 13.00 3.08
CA ASN A 85 -2.61 12.72 2.03
C ASN A 85 -1.22 12.31 2.57
N GLU A 86 -0.76 12.92 3.66
CA GLU A 86 0.52 12.57 4.32
C GLU A 86 0.51 11.13 4.84
N THR A 87 -0.59 10.74 5.46
CA THR A 87 -0.83 9.38 5.95
C THR A 87 -0.82 8.37 4.82
N VAL A 88 -1.54 8.67 3.72
CA VAL A 88 -1.56 7.81 2.53
C VAL A 88 -0.14 7.63 1.97
N ARG A 89 0.62 8.73 1.84
CA ARG A 89 2.02 8.70 1.39
C ARG A 89 2.88 7.82 2.28
N SER A 90 2.81 8.01 3.59
CA SER A 90 3.59 7.24 4.57
C SER A 90 3.33 5.72 4.45
N LEU A 91 2.06 5.31 4.40
CA LEU A 91 1.69 3.90 4.28
C LEU A 91 2.09 3.28 2.94
N VAL A 92 1.97 4.02 1.83
CA VAL A 92 2.39 3.54 0.50
C VAL A 92 3.91 3.34 0.47
N CYS A 93 4.69 4.30 0.98
CA CYS A 93 6.13 4.16 1.12
C CYS A 93 6.51 2.98 2.03
N GLN A 94 5.80 2.79 3.14
CA GLN A 94 6.02 1.65 4.03
C GLN A 94 5.73 0.31 3.34
N ALA A 95 4.63 0.22 2.58
CA ALA A 95 4.30 -0.97 1.81
C ALA A 95 5.37 -1.29 0.76
N TRP A 96 5.87 -0.27 0.06
CA TRP A 96 6.99 -0.42 -0.86
C TRP A 96 8.25 -0.93 -0.14
N ARG A 97 8.62 -0.34 1.02
CA ARG A 97 9.79 -0.78 1.82
C ARG A 97 9.69 -2.25 2.24
N ASN A 98 8.48 -2.73 2.55
CA ASN A 98 8.24 -4.12 2.93
C ASN A 98 8.39 -5.10 1.75
N ALA A 99 8.24 -4.65 0.51
CA ALA A 99 8.41 -5.46 -0.69
C ALA A 99 9.80 -5.33 -1.31
N ALA A 100 10.42 -4.16 -1.17
CA ALA A 100 11.72 -3.84 -1.74
C ALA A 100 12.82 -4.78 -1.20
N PRO A 101 13.85 -5.08 -1.99
CA PRO A 101 15.03 -5.77 -1.47
C PRO A 101 15.69 -4.94 -0.36
N LYS A 102 16.26 -5.60 0.66
CA LYS A 102 16.93 -4.92 1.79
C LYS A 102 18.07 -3.98 1.36
N SER A 103 18.66 -4.22 0.19
CA SER A 103 19.72 -3.36 -0.38
C SER A 103 19.19 -2.04 -0.95
N MET A 104 17.87 -1.87 -1.02
CA MET A 104 17.20 -0.69 -1.57
C MET A 104 16.45 -0.01 -0.43
N ALA A 105 16.95 1.14 0.01
CA ALA A 105 16.26 1.99 0.96
C ALA A 105 15.82 3.27 0.26
N LEU A 106 14.58 3.68 0.49
CA LEU A 106 14.26 5.10 0.39
C LEU A 106 15.05 5.79 1.50
N PRO A 107 15.70 6.94 1.24
CA PRO A 107 16.13 7.82 2.32
C PRO A 107 14.98 7.99 3.32
N GLU A 108 15.28 7.97 4.62
CA GLU A 108 14.33 8.50 5.59
C GLU A 108 14.25 10.01 5.33
N ASP A 109 13.04 10.54 5.18
CA ASP A 109 12.79 11.98 5.12
C ASP A 109 13.07 12.61 6.50
#